data_AF-A0A7Y4P346-F1
#
_entry.id   AF-A0A7Y4P346-F1
#
_cell.length_a   1.000
_cell.length_b   1.000
_cell.length_c   1.000
_cell.angle_alpha   90.00
_cell.angle_beta   90.00
_cell.angle_gamma   90.00
#
_symmetry.space_group_name_H-M   'P 1'
#
loop_
_entity.id
_entity.type
_entity.pdbx_description
1 polymer ?
#
loop_
_entity_poly.entity_id
_entity_poly.type
_entity_poly.pdbx_seq_one_letter_code
_entity_poly.pdbx_strand_id
1 'polypeptide(L)'
;MNKAQLAMAYQACEVADLAQEAVTACPAEALERAHRVLAAAQLLVAAAARLDNPAAPADPLQLFAYEHPDEAADDVSDWLARHPAAASARDSGTTRQP
;
A
#
# COMPACT_ATOMS: atom_id res chain seq x y z
N MET A 1 10.61 4.38 -8.91
CA MET A 1 9.18 4.75 -8.81
C MET A 1 9.09 6.27 -8.75
N ASN A 2 8.07 6.89 -9.33
CA ASN A 2 7.77 8.30 -9.10
C ASN A 2 6.99 8.49 -7.78
N LYS A 3 6.80 9.73 -7.33
CA LYS A 3 6.12 10.04 -6.05
C LYS A 3 4.71 9.46 -5.94
N ALA A 4 3.92 9.53 -7.01
CA ALA A 4 2.55 8.99 -7.02
C ALA A 4 2.55 7.45 -6.91
N GLN A 5 3.45 6.79 -7.64
CA GLN A 5 3.67 5.35 -7.54
C GLN A 5 4.12 4.94 -6.13
N LEU A 6 4.97 5.76 -5.51
CA LEU A 6 5.44 5.50 -4.14
C LEU A 6 4.34 5.67 -3.11
N ALA A 7 3.56 6.76 -3.18
CA ALA A 7 2.41 6.95 -2.30
C ALA A 7 1.37 5.82 -2.44
N MET A 8 1.12 5.34 -3.67
CA MET A 8 0.27 4.17 -3.91
C MET A 8 0.87 2.89 -3.30
N ALA A 9 2.16 2.64 -3.52
CA ALA A 9 2.83 1.45 -2.98
C ALA A 9 2.84 1.43 -1.45
N TYR A 10 3.09 2.58 -0.82
CA TYR A 10 3.08 2.75 0.62
C TYR A 10 1.68 2.49 1.20
N GLN A 11 0.63 3.04 0.58
CA GLN A 11 -0.76 2.74 0.93
C GLN A 11 -1.12 1.26 0.75
N ALA A 12 -0.57 0.59 -0.25
CA ALA A 12 -0.80 -0.83 -0.48
C ALA A 12 -0.18 -1.71 0.62
N CYS A 13 1.00 -1.33 1.12
CA CYS A 13 1.63 -2.00 2.27
C CYS A 13 0.73 -1.91 3.51
N GLU A 14 0.20 -0.71 3.80
CA GLU A 14 -0.75 -0.50 4.91
C GLU A 14 -2.01 -1.38 4.79
N VAL A 15 -2.60 -1.48 3.60
CA VAL A 15 -3.76 -2.35 3.36
C VAL A 15 -3.42 -3.81 3.65
N ALA A 16 -2.24 -4.27 3.22
CA ALA A 16 -1.80 -5.63 3.44
C ALA A 16 -1.59 -5.94 4.93
N ASP A 17 -0.95 -5.03 5.67
CA ASP A 17 -0.73 -5.17 7.11
C ASP A 17 -2.07 -5.21 7.87
N LEU A 18 -2.98 -4.27 7.59
CA LEU A 18 -4.34 -4.27 8.18
C LEU A 18 -5.14 -5.53 7.84
N ALA A 19 -5.02 -6.03 6.60
CA ALA A 19 -5.70 -7.26 6.20
C ALA A 19 -5.14 -8.48 6.94
N GLN A 20 -3.82 -8.55 7.13
CA GLN A 20 -3.17 -9.60 7.91
C GLN A 20 -3.60 -9.56 9.39
N GLU A 21 -3.72 -8.36 9.97
CA GLU A 21 -4.31 -8.21 11.29
C GLU A 21 -5.75 -8.71 11.32
N ALA A 22 -6.58 -8.35 10.33
CA ALA A 22 -7.98 -8.79 10.27
C ALA A 22 -8.15 -10.32 10.23
N VAL A 23 -7.21 -11.08 9.65
CA VAL A 23 -7.25 -12.55 9.60
C VAL A 23 -7.24 -13.18 11.00
N THR A 24 -6.58 -12.55 11.96
CA THR A 24 -6.41 -13.08 13.32
C THR A 24 -7.38 -12.45 14.33
N ALA A 25 -8.36 -11.68 13.85
CA ALA A 25 -9.32 -10.97 14.69
C ALA A 25 -10.20 -11.92 15.50
N CYS A 26 -10.46 -11.58 16.76
CA CYS A 26 -11.55 -12.20 17.50
C CYS A 26 -12.92 -11.68 16.97
N PRO A 27 -14.03 -12.42 17.18
CA PRO A 27 -15.34 -12.01 16.66
C PRO A 27 -15.81 -10.62 17.09
N ALA A 28 -15.41 -10.16 18.29
CA ALA A 28 -15.78 -8.85 18.80
C ALA A 28 -15.09 -7.69 18.05
N GLU A 29 -13.92 -7.94 17.45
CA GLU A 29 -13.12 -6.93 16.74
C GLU A 29 -13.26 -7.02 15.21
N ALA A 30 -13.80 -8.14 14.71
CA ALA A 30 -13.84 -8.44 13.28
C ALA A 30 -14.48 -7.31 12.45
N LEU A 31 -15.58 -6.73 12.91
CA LEU A 31 -16.25 -5.62 12.21
C LEU A 31 -15.37 -4.37 12.15
N GLU A 32 -14.73 -4.01 13.27
CA GLU A 32 -13.84 -2.86 13.33
C GLU A 32 -12.63 -3.04 12.42
N ARG A 33 -11.99 -4.21 12.47
CA ARG A 33 -10.83 -4.52 11.60
C ARG A 33 -11.23 -4.52 10.12
N ALA A 34 -12.40 -5.06 9.77
CA ALA A 34 -12.92 -4.99 8.41
C ALA A 34 -13.14 -3.55 7.93
N HIS A 35 -13.68 -2.66 8.78
CA HIS A 35 -13.83 -1.25 8.43
C HIS A 35 -12.49 -0.54 8.22
N ARG A 36 -11.47 -0.85 9.02
CA ARG A 36 -10.12 -0.30 8.83
C ARG A 36 -9.53 -0.72 7.49
N VAL A 37 -9.61 -2.00 7.15
CA VAL A 37 -9.17 -2.51 5.83
C VAL A 37 -9.92 -1.82 4.70
N LEU A 38 -11.24 -1.69 4.81
CA LEU A 38 -12.05 -1.01 3.79
C LEU A 38 -11.64 0.46 3.61
N ALA A 39 -11.45 1.20 4.70
CA ALA A 39 -11.03 2.59 4.64
C ALA A 39 -9.66 2.73 3.97
N ALA A 40 -8.68 1.91 4.35
CA ALA A 40 -7.36 1.90 3.71
C ALA A 40 -7.43 1.51 2.22
N ALA A 41 -8.28 0.55 1.86
CA ALA A 41 -8.48 0.15 0.47
C ALA A 41 -9.10 1.29 -0.37
N GLN A 42 -10.02 2.07 0.18
CA GLN A 42 -10.57 3.26 -0.48
C GLN A 42 -9.47 4.32 -0.73
N LEU A 43 -8.57 4.52 0.23
CA LEU A 43 -7.41 5.41 0.07
C LEU A 43 -6.43 4.89 -0.99
N LEU A 44 -6.24 3.58 -1.09
CA LEU A 44 -5.44 2.95 -2.15
C LEU A 44 -6.03 3.19 -3.53
N VAL A 45 -7.36 3.02 -3.68
CA VAL A 45 -8.05 3.34 -4.94
C VAL A 45 -7.86 4.81 -5.31
N ALA A 46 -7.98 5.71 -4.35
CA ALA A 46 -7.73 7.13 -4.57
C ALA A 46 -6.27 7.41 -4.98
N ALA A 47 -5.30 6.71 -4.39
CA ALA A 47 -3.88 6.82 -4.75
C ALA A 47 -3.62 6.33 -6.18
N ALA A 48 -4.20 5.19 -6.56
CA ALA A 48 -4.10 4.65 -7.92
C ALA A 48 -4.70 5.59 -8.97
N ALA A 49 -5.85 6.22 -8.66
CA ALA A 49 -6.48 7.20 -9.55
C ALA A 49 -5.61 8.46 -9.77
N ARG A 50 -4.65 8.75 -8.88
CA ARG A 50 -3.72 9.88 -8.99
C ARG A 50 -2.47 9.57 -9.80
N LEU A 51 -2.27 8.34 -10.28
CA LEU A 51 -1.10 8.00 -11.09
C LEU A 51 -1.01 8.86 -12.37
N ASP A 52 -2.17 9.19 -12.97
CA ASP A 52 -2.26 10.02 -14.17
C ASP A 52 -2.31 11.53 -13.88
N ASN A 53 -2.54 11.92 -12.63
CA ASN A 53 -2.59 13.31 -12.18
C ASN A 53 -1.95 13.45 -10.79
N PRO A 54 -0.63 13.73 -10.72
CA PRO A 54 0.16 13.64 -9.49
C PRO A 54 -0.01 14.90 -8.61
N ALA A 55 -1.25 15.29 -8.33
CA ALA A 55 -1.55 16.25 -7.29
C ALA A 55 -1.12 15.71 -5.92
N ALA A 56 -0.70 16.59 -5.02
CA ALA A 56 -0.33 16.22 -3.66
C ALA A 56 -1.52 15.52 -2.96
N PRO A 57 -1.31 14.36 -2.32
CA PRO A 57 -2.36 13.68 -1.59
C PRO A 57 -2.70 14.43 -0.30
N ALA A 58 -3.97 14.35 0.13
CA ALA A 58 -4.42 14.89 1.41
C ALA A 58 -4.34 13.88 2.56
N ASP A 59 -4.22 12.60 2.23
CA ASP A 59 -4.07 11.54 3.23
C ASP A 59 -2.67 11.62 3.87
N PRO A 60 -2.53 11.59 5.21
CA PRO A 60 -1.25 11.77 5.89
C PRO A 60 -0.19 10.74 5.51
N LEU A 61 -0.57 9.48 5.32
CA LEU A 61 0.36 8.40 4.98
C LEU A 61 0.94 8.62 3.58
N GLN A 62 0.06 8.99 2.66
CA GLN A 62 0.45 9.28 1.28
C GLN A 62 1.21 10.61 1.17
N LEU A 63 0.88 11.58 2.02
CA LEU A 63 1.60 12.85 2.10
C LEU A 63 3.03 12.63 2.57
N PHE A 64 3.25 11.76 3.57
CA PHE A 64 4.59 11.35 3.99
C PHE A 64 5.40 10.80 2.80
N ALA A 65 4.85 9.83 2.06
CA ALA A 65 5.54 9.27 0.90
C ALA A 65 5.79 10.30 -0.24
N TYR A 66 4.98 11.35 -0.31
CA TYR A 66 5.14 12.44 -1.27
C TYR A 66 6.23 13.44 -0.86
N GLU A 67 6.32 13.77 0.43
CA GLU A 67 7.27 14.72 1.02
C GLU A 67 8.65 14.09 1.26
N HIS A 68 8.68 12.82 1.66
CA HIS A 68 9.87 12.04 2.03
C HIS A 68 10.04 10.80 1.12
N PRO A 69 10.27 10.98 -0.20
CA PRO A 69 10.23 9.87 -1.15
C PRO A 69 11.38 8.87 -1.00
N ASP A 70 12.52 9.26 -0.45
CA ASP A 70 13.65 8.34 -0.24
C ASP A 70 13.36 7.43 0.96
N GLU A 71 12.93 8.01 2.09
CA GLU A 71 12.53 7.27 3.30
C GLU A 71 11.38 6.30 3.01
N ALA A 72 10.34 6.76 2.30
CA ALA A 72 9.23 5.90 1.95
C ALA A 72 9.62 4.78 0.97
N ALA A 73 10.63 4.98 0.12
CA ALA A 73 11.14 3.93 -0.76
C ALA A 73 11.90 2.84 0.02
N ASP A 74 12.65 3.24 1.05
CA ASP A 74 13.32 2.32 1.97
C ASP A 74 12.28 1.50 2.76
N ASP A 75 11.25 2.14 3.31
CA ASP A 75 10.17 1.47 4.04
C ASP A 75 9.44 0.43 3.18
N VAL A 76 9.12 0.76 1.93
CA VAL A 76 8.50 -0.20 0.99
C VAL A 76 9.46 -1.35 0.67
N SER A 77 10.75 -1.08 0.55
CA SER A 77 11.76 -2.10 0.31
C SER A 77 11.91 -3.06 1.50
N ASP A 78 11.92 -2.51 2.71
CA ASP A 78 11.93 -3.27 3.96
C ASP A 78 10.66 -4.08 4.14
N TRP A 79 9.49 -3.53 3.76
CA TRP A 79 8.24 -4.26 3.76
C TRP A 79 8.30 -5.46 2.81
N LEU A 80 8.80 -5.27 1.58
CA LEU A 80 8.96 -6.37 0.61
C LEU A 80 9.95 -7.44 1.08
N ALA A 81 11.03 -7.04 1.76
CA ALA A 81 12.01 -7.97 2.33
C ALA A 81 11.40 -8.86 3.43
N ARG A 82 10.48 -8.30 4.24
CA ARG A 82 9.72 -9.07 5.25
C ARG A 82 8.61 -9.94 4.65
N HIS A 83 8.17 -9.65 3.42
CA HIS A 83 7.08 -10.34 2.72
C HIS A 83 7.55 -10.96 1.38
N PRO A 84 8.35 -12.03 1.40
CA PRO A 84 8.97 -12.59 0.19
C PRO A 84 7.97 -13.10 -0.86
N ALA A 85 6.76 -13.50 -0.45
CA ALA A 85 5.69 -13.86 -1.37
C ALA A 85 5.20 -12.64 -2.19
N ALA A 86 5.15 -11.46 -1.58
CA ALA A 86 4.81 -10.20 -2.27
C ALA A 86 5.95 -9.73 -3.19
N ALA A 87 7.20 -9.92 -2.76
CA ALA A 87 8.37 -9.65 -3.61
C ALA A 87 8.39 -10.53 -4.87
N SER A 88 8.07 -11.83 -4.74
CA SER A 88 8.03 -12.77 -5.87
C SER A 88 6.93 -12.44 -6.90
N ALA A 89 5.82 -11.82 -6.47
CA ALA A 89 4.76 -11.36 -7.35
C ALA A 89 5.21 -10.17 -8.23
N ARG A 90 6.12 -9.32 -7.73
CA ARG A 90 6.73 -8.22 -8.50
C ARG A 90 7.56 -8.75 -9.66
N ASP A 91 8.37 -9.78 -9.44
CA ASP A 91 9.24 -10.38 -10.47
C ASP A 91 8.45 -11.17 -11.53
N SER A 92 7.33 -11.77 -11.12
CA SER A 92 6.44 -12.51 -12.02
C SER A 92 5.64 -11.60 -12.97
N GLY A 93 5.45 -10.32 -12.61
CA GLY A 93 4.74 -9.33 -13.44
C GLY A 93 5.50 -8.90 -14.70
N THR A 94 6.81 -9.17 -14.81
CA THR A 94 7.63 -8.84 -16.00
C THR A 94 7.57 -9.92 -17.09
N THR A 95 6.92 -11.07 -16.85
CA THR A 95 6.78 -12.14 -17.86
C THR A 95 5.31 -12.48 -18.15
N ARG A 96 4.61 -11.59 -18.86
CA ARG A 96 3.50 -12.00 -19.73
C ARG A 96 3.42 -11.12 -20.97
N GLN A 97 3.94 -11.65 -22.07
CA GLN A 97 3.52 -11.31 -23.42
C GLN A 97 3.49 -12.61 -24.24
N PRO A 98 2.35 -13.03 -24.79
CA PRO A 98 2.30 -13.61 -26.13
C PRO A 98 2.24 -12.52 -27.19
#